data_AF-A0A7V3ELE4-F1
#
_entry.id   AF-A0A7V3ELE4-F1
#
_cell.length_a   1.000
_cell.length_b   1.000
_cell.length_c   1.000
_cell.angle_alpha   90.00
_cell.angle_beta   90.00
_cell.angle_gamma   90.00
#
_symmetry.space_group_name_H-M   'P 1'
#
loop_
_entity.id
_entity.type
_entity.pdbx_description
1 polymer ?
#
loop_
_entity_poly.entity_id
_entity_poly.type
_entity_poly.pdbx_seq_one_letter_code
_entity_poly.pdbx_strand_id
1 'polypeptide(L)'
;MSRDERLMRTLASEIPQFREAFKTHVADFGGVFCHALMEEFANLMMDALAKSRSGPDAAQWALALKTGLDHLEKAYAGPDPAVKQLIRDSFLGHLWKAGEDLGELKVHMGPNLKKVLAELK
;
A
#
# COMPACT_ATOMS: atom_id res chain seq x y z
N MET A 1 -8.47 12.45 -14.19
CA MET A 1 -8.07 11.53 -13.11
C MET A 1 -7.65 10.21 -13.73
N SER A 2 -6.37 9.90 -13.61
CA SER A 2 -5.79 8.63 -14.06
C SER A 2 -6.20 7.47 -13.13
N ARG A 3 -5.91 6.23 -13.53
CA ARG A 3 -6.37 5.02 -12.83
C ARG A 3 -5.59 4.76 -11.53
N ASP A 4 -4.31 5.08 -11.53
CA ASP A 4 -3.44 5.16 -10.36
C ASP A 4 -3.89 6.24 -9.37
N GLU A 5 -4.25 7.44 -9.84
CA GLU A 5 -4.78 8.49 -8.96
C GLU A 5 -6.10 8.03 -8.30
N ARG A 6 -6.96 7.34 -9.06
CA ARG A 6 -8.18 6.74 -8.54
C ARG A 6 -7.89 5.72 -7.44
N LEU A 7 -6.89 4.86 -7.63
CA LEU A 7 -6.46 3.90 -6.61
C LEU A 7 -6.05 4.61 -5.31
N MET A 8 -5.21 5.65 -5.40
CA MET A 8 -4.76 6.39 -4.21
C MET A 8 -5.93 7.03 -3.45
N ARG A 9 -6.89 7.61 -4.18
CA ARG A 9 -8.11 8.19 -3.57
C ARG A 9 -9.00 7.12 -2.93
N THR A 10 -9.15 5.95 -3.56
CA THR A 10 -9.88 4.82 -2.98
C THR A 10 -9.22 4.36 -1.67
N LEU A 11 -7.90 4.16 -1.66
CA LEU A 11 -7.16 3.79 -0.46
C LEU A 11 -7.37 4.82 0.67
N ALA A 12 -7.27 6.12 0.38
CA ALA A 12 -7.49 7.17 1.37
C ALA A 12 -8.93 7.28 1.88
N SER A 13 -9.91 6.86 1.07
CA SER A 13 -11.32 6.80 1.49
C SER A 13 -11.58 5.60 2.41
N GLU A 14 -11.02 4.45 2.07
CA GLU A 14 -11.31 3.17 2.75
C GLU A 14 -10.40 2.88 3.96
N ILE A 15 -9.25 3.54 4.05
CA ILE A 15 -8.28 3.36 5.14
C ILE A 15 -8.14 4.69 5.89
N PRO A 16 -8.87 4.88 7.01
CA PRO A 16 -8.84 6.12 7.78
C PRO A 16 -7.43 6.57 8.18
N GLN A 17 -6.55 5.62 8.51
CA GLN A 17 -5.16 5.86 8.89
C GLN A 17 -4.32 6.44 7.74
N PHE A 18 -4.71 6.22 6.49
CA PHE A 18 -4.02 6.77 5.32
C PHE A 18 -4.55 8.16 4.91
N ARG A 19 -5.76 8.52 5.36
CA ARG A 19 -6.46 9.73 4.92
C ARG A 19 -5.67 11.01 5.19
N GLU A 20 -5.06 11.12 6.36
CA GLU A 20 -4.30 12.32 6.72
C GLU A 20 -3.00 12.41 5.92
N ALA A 21 -2.27 11.30 5.73
CA ALA A 21 -1.10 11.27 4.86
C ALA A 21 -1.46 11.71 3.42
N PHE A 22 -2.57 11.17 2.87
CA PHE A 22 -3.06 11.58 1.55
C PHE A 22 -3.36 13.08 1.47
N LYS A 23 -4.04 13.65 2.47
CA LYS A 23 -4.36 15.09 2.47
C LYS A 23 -3.10 15.96 2.54
N THR A 24 -2.18 15.63 3.45
CA THR A 24 -0.92 16.34 3.61
C THR A 24 -0.12 16.29 2.31
N HIS A 25 0.01 15.11 1.70
CA HIS A 25 0.69 14.95 0.41
C HIS A 25 0.08 15.85 -0.68
N VAL A 26 -1.25 15.85 -0.83
CA VAL A 26 -1.91 16.70 -1.83
C VAL A 26 -1.71 18.19 -1.55
N ALA A 27 -1.71 18.60 -0.27
CA ALA A 27 -1.47 19.97 0.11
C ALA A 27 -0.02 20.41 -0.15
N ASP A 28 0.95 19.56 0.19
CA ASP A 28 2.38 19.86 0.10
C ASP A 28 2.87 19.91 -1.35
N PHE A 29 2.35 19.01 -2.20
CA PHE A 29 2.79 18.88 -3.58
C PHE A 29 1.84 19.53 -4.60
N GLY A 30 0.67 20.03 -4.18
CA GLY A 30 -0.34 20.62 -5.07
C GLY A 30 -1.03 19.62 -6.00
N GLY A 31 -0.94 18.31 -5.71
CA GLY A 31 -1.46 17.25 -6.56
C GLY A 31 -1.19 15.85 -5.98
N VAL A 32 -1.64 14.81 -6.69
CA VAL A 32 -1.40 13.41 -6.30
C VAL A 32 -0.18 12.88 -7.05
N PHE A 33 0.96 12.78 -6.37
CA PHE A 33 2.15 12.14 -6.93
C PHE A 33 2.14 10.66 -6.56
N CYS A 34 1.47 9.87 -7.39
CA CYS A 34 1.11 8.47 -7.08
C CYS A 34 2.29 7.61 -6.59
N HIS A 35 3.48 7.73 -7.20
CA HIS A 35 4.66 6.94 -6.79
C HIS A 35 5.11 7.26 -5.35
N ALA A 36 5.33 8.53 -5.03
CA ALA A 36 5.72 8.95 -3.69
C ALA A 36 4.64 8.62 -2.65
N LEU A 37 3.37 8.86 -3.00
CA LEU A 37 2.26 8.54 -2.11
C LEU A 37 2.07 7.03 -1.90
N MET A 38 2.45 6.21 -2.88
CA MET A 38 2.45 4.74 -2.76
C MET A 38 3.58 4.25 -1.86
N GLU A 39 4.73 4.93 -1.85
CA GLU A 39 5.83 4.64 -0.90
C GLU A 39 5.43 5.01 0.53
N GLU A 40 4.77 6.15 0.74
CA GLU A 40 4.16 6.51 2.03
C GLU A 40 3.13 5.46 2.48
N PHE A 41 2.31 4.97 1.55
CA PHE A 41 1.36 3.89 1.80
C PHE A 41 2.05 2.58 2.18
N ALA A 42 3.17 2.24 1.54
CA ALA A 42 3.99 1.08 1.89
C ALA A 42 4.50 1.15 3.33
N ASN A 43 5.02 2.31 3.75
CA ASN A 43 5.44 2.54 5.13
C ASN A 43 4.25 2.39 6.11
N LEU A 44 3.07 2.92 5.75
CA LEU A 44 1.86 2.74 6.56
C LEU A 44 1.48 1.27 6.72
N MET A 45 1.64 0.42 5.71
CA MET A 45 1.35 -1.01 5.81
C MET A 45 2.31 -1.73 6.76
N MET A 46 3.59 -1.35 6.77
CA MET A 46 4.56 -1.88 7.74
C MET A 46 4.21 -1.43 9.17
N ASP A 47 3.84 -0.15 9.34
CA ASP A 47 3.36 0.38 10.62
C ASP A 47 2.08 -0.34 11.09
N ALA A 48 1.15 -0.58 10.17
CA ALA A 48 -0.09 -1.27 10.46
C ALA A 48 0.17 -2.71 10.90
N LEU A 49 1.11 -3.40 10.25
CA LEU A 49 1.56 -4.73 10.67
C LEU A 49 2.11 -4.71 12.10
N ALA A 50 3.04 -3.81 12.39
CA ALA A 50 3.61 -3.70 13.73
C ALA A 50 2.55 -3.38 14.81
N LYS A 51 1.67 -2.41 14.54
CA LYS A 51 0.62 -1.97 15.47
C LYS A 51 -0.52 -2.98 15.61
N SER A 52 -0.70 -3.89 14.64
CA SER A 52 -1.72 -4.94 14.70
C SER A 52 -1.43 -6.02 15.75
N ARG A 53 -0.18 -6.12 16.24
CA ARG A 53 0.24 -7.17 17.16
C ARG A 53 -0.27 -6.98 18.60
N SER A 54 -0.44 -5.73 19.04
CA SER A 54 -0.83 -5.44 20.42
C SER A 54 -1.27 -4.00 20.61
N GLY A 55 -2.11 -3.76 21.61
CA GLY A 55 -2.57 -2.43 22.00
C GLY A 55 -4.07 -2.24 21.80
N PRO A 56 -4.64 -1.13 22.30
CA PRO A 56 -6.07 -0.88 22.28
C PRO A 56 -6.64 -0.80 20.86
N ASP A 57 -5.83 -0.39 19.87
CA ASP A 57 -6.26 -0.20 18.48
C ASP A 57 -5.79 -1.32 17.54
N ALA A 58 -5.23 -2.43 18.06
CA ALA A 58 -4.63 -3.51 17.27
C ALA A 58 -5.58 -4.04 16.18
N ALA A 59 -6.86 -4.22 16.50
CA ALA A 59 -7.87 -4.68 15.55
C ALA A 59 -8.12 -3.69 14.40
N GLN A 60 -8.05 -2.38 14.68
CA GLN A 60 -8.21 -1.35 13.64
C GLN A 60 -7.01 -1.34 12.69
N TRP A 61 -5.80 -1.53 13.21
CA TRP A 61 -4.58 -1.63 12.41
C TRP A 61 -4.53 -2.92 11.59
N ALA A 62 -4.98 -4.05 12.16
CA ALA A 62 -5.15 -5.31 11.41
C ALA A 62 -6.14 -5.15 10.25
N LEU A 63 -7.25 -4.45 10.47
CA LEU A 63 -8.23 -4.16 9.43
C LEU A 63 -7.64 -3.24 8.36
N ALA A 64 -6.92 -2.18 8.74
CA ALA A 64 -6.27 -1.28 7.81
C ALA A 64 -5.26 -2.01 6.91
N LEU A 65 -4.41 -2.86 7.50
CA LEU A 65 -3.46 -3.71 6.78
C LEU A 65 -4.18 -4.62 5.76
N LYS A 66 -5.21 -5.35 6.23
CA LYS A 66 -5.97 -6.26 5.40
C LYS A 66 -6.64 -5.52 4.23
N THR A 67 -7.35 -4.43 4.52
CA THR A 67 -8.05 -3.63 3.50
C THR A 67 -7.06 -3.09 2.47
N GLY A 68 -5.93 -2.55 2.91
CA GLY A 68 -4.88 -2.05 2.02
C GLY A 68 -4.34 -3.10 1.07
N LEU A 69 -3.89 -4.24 1.61
CA LEU A 69 -3.34 -5.31 0.79
C LEU A 69 -4.40 -5.94 -0.13
N ASP A 70 -5.66 -6.06 0.31
CA ASP A 70 -6.77 -6.54 -0.52
C ASP A 70 -7.04 -5.60 -1.71
N HIS A 71 -6.95 -4.29 -1.53
CA HIS A 71 -7.07 -3.34 -2.64
C HIS A 71 -5.93 -3.45 -3.63
N LEU A 72 -4.69 -3.54 -3.15
CA LEU A 72 -3.53 -3.68 -4.02
C LEU A 72 -3.57 -5.00 -4.80
N GLU A 73 -3.98 -6.10 -4.17
CA GLU A 73 -4.15 -7.39 -4.83
C GLU A 73 -5.20 -7.30 -5.96
N LYS A 74 -6.38 -6.74 -5.67
CA LYS A 74 -7.45 -6.55 -6.67
C LYS A 74 -7.01 -5.62 -7.80
N ALA A 75 -6.33 -4.53 -7.46
CA ALA A 75 -5.84 -3.56 -8.43
C ALA A 75 -4.78 -4.19 -9.36
N TYR A 76 -3.86 -4.99 -8.79
CA TYR A 76 -2.83 -5.68 -9.56
C TYR A 76 -3.40 -6.80 -10.46
N ALA A 77 -4.48 -7.47 -10.02
CA ALA A 77 -5.18 -8.45 -10.85
C ALA A 77 -5.92 -7.82 -12.05
N GLY A 78 -6.17 -6.50 -12.03
CA GLY A 78 -6.80 -5.77 -13.12
C GLY A 78 -5.94 -5.70 -14.40
N PRO A 79 -6.47 -5.16 -15.50
CA PRO A 79 -5.74 -5.08 -16.77
C PRO A 79 -4.82 -3.86 -16.89
N ASP A 80 -4.88 -2.91 -15.96
CA ASP A 80 -4.22 -1.60 -16.11
C ASP A 80 -2.70 -1.67 -15.88
N PRO A 81 -1.87 -1.42 -16.91
CA PRO A 81 -0.42 -1.54 -16.79
C PRO A 81 0.19 -0.45 -15.90
N ALA A 82 -0.38 0.77 -15.87
CA ALA A 82 0.14 1.85 -15.05
C ALA A 82 -0.07 1.56 -13.56
N VAL A 83 -1.24 1.01 -13.20
CA VAL A 83 -1.52 0.57 -11.82
C VAL A 83 -0.60 -0.59 -11.42
N LYS A 84 -0.40 -1.58 -12.29
CA LYS A 84 0.54 -2.69 -12.02
C LYS A 84 1.96 -2.16 -11.79
N GLN A 85 2.41 -1.25 -12.64
CA GLN A 85 3.73 -0.66 -12.54
C GLN A 85 3.88 0.13 -11.24
N LEU A 86 2.89 0.95 -10.87
CA LEU A 86 2.90 1.68 -9.60
C LEU A 86 3.05 0.74 -8.39
N ILE A 87 2.24 -0.32 -8.34
CA ILE A 87 2.28 -1.30 -7.23
C ILE A 87 3.61 -2.05 -7.23
N ARG A 88 4.10 -2.48 -8.40
CA ARG A 88 5.37 -3.20 -8.51
C ARG A 88 6.55 -2.32 -8.07
N ASP A 89 6.66 -1.13 -8.63
CA ASP A 89 7.87 -0.32 -8.52
C ASP A 89 7.92 0.48 -7.21
N SER A 90 6.77 1.02 -6.76
CA SER A 90 6.71 1.91 -5.61
C SER A 90 6.13 1.29 -4.33
N PHE A 91 5.29 0.26 -4.42
CA PHE A 91 4.89 -0.47 -3.20
C PHE A 91 5.87 -1.61 -2.92
N LEU A 92 5.88 -2.63 -3.79
CA LEU A 92 6.71 -3.82 -3.58
C LEU A 92 8.20 -3.51 -3.71
N GLY A 93 8.58 -2.68 -4.68
CA GLY A 93 9.97 -2.24 -4.88
C GLY A 93 10.52 -1.45 -3.70
N HIS A 94 9.69 -0.60 -3.08
CA HIS A 94 10.06 0.13 -1.87
C HIS A 94 10.28 -0.80 -0.68
N LEU A 95 9.30 -1.69 -0.41
CA LEU A 95 9.38 -2.69 0.65
C LEU A 95 10.61 -3.61 0.51
N TRP A 96 10.93 -4.03 -0.72
CA TRP A 96 12.10 -4.84 -1.00
C TRP A 96 13.41 -4.09 -0.70
N LYS A 97 13.54 -2.84 -1.16
CA LYS A 97 14.74 -2.01 -0.97
C LYS A 97 14.95 -1.60 0.48
N ALA A 98 13.87 -1.43 1.24
CA ALA A 98 13.94 -1.09 2.65
C ALA A 98 14.57 -2.21 3.50
N GLY A 99 14.76 -3.42 2.95
CA GLY A 99 15.35 -4.55 3.67
C GLY A 99 14.48 -5.07 4.80
N GLU A 100 13.20 -4.71 4.81
CA GLU A 100 12.22 -5.13 5.80
C GLU A 100 12.05 -6.65 5.77
N ASP A 101 11.85 -7.28 6.94
CA ASP A 101 11.45 -8.69 6.98
C ASP A 101 10.00 -8.80 6.51
N LEU A 102 9.85 -9.01 5.20
CA LEU A 102 8.56 -9.17 4.54
C LEU A 102 7.91 -10.52 4.84
N GLY A 103 8.52 -11.40 5.63
CA GLY A 103 8.00 -12.74 5.94
C GLY A 103 6.59 -12.69 6.52
N GLU A 104 6.37 -11.83 7.51
CA GLU A 104 5.06 -11.67 8.16
C GLU A 104 4.09 -10.89 7.27
N LEU A 105 4.55 -9.82 6.61
CA LEU A 105 3.71 -9.06 5.66
C LEU A 105 3.18 -9.95 4.53
N LYS A 106 4.02 -10.87 4.02
CA LYS A 106 3.65 -11.87 3.02
C LYS A 106 2.49 -12.73 3.48
N VAL A 107 2.30 -13.01 4.78
CA VAL A 107 1.13 -13.80 5.24
C VAL A 107 -0.18 -13.12 4.85
N HIS A 108 -0.20 -11.78 4.87
CA HIS A 108 -1.38 -10.96 4.55
C HIS A 108 -1.51 -10.64 3.05
N MET A 109 -0.47 -10.84 2.26
CA MET A 109 -0.51 -10.58 0.82
C MET A 109 -1.33 -11.64 0.07
N GLY A 110 -2.06 -11.18 -0.95
CA GLY A 110 -2.67 -12.05 -1.95
C GLY A 110 -1.64 -12.71 -2.89
N PRO A 111 -2.07 -13.68 -3.70
CA PRO A 111 -1.19 -14.48 -4.55
C PRO A 111 -0.47 -13.66 -5.62
N ASN A 112 -1.11 -12.63 -6.20
CA ASN A 112 -0.46 -11.83 -7.24
C ASN A 112 0.67 -10.99 -6.64
N LEU A 113 0.43 -10.30 -5.52
CA LEU A 113 1.48 -9.52 -4.85
C LEU A 113 2.66 -10.39 -4.41
N LYS A 114 2.38 -11.58 -3.84
CA LYS A 114 3.42 -12.56 -3.48
C LYS A 114 4.29 -12.95 -4.67
N LYS A 115 3.66 -13.26 -5.80
CA LYS A 115 4.36 -13.67 -7.02
C LYS A 115 5.29 -12.55 -7.51
N VAL A 116 4.78 -11.33 -7.57
CA VAL A 116 5.56 -10.17 -8.06
C VAL A 116 6.71 -9.86 -7.13
N LEU A 117 6.50 -9.90 -5.82
CA LEU A 117 7.54 -9.69 -4.83
C LEU A 117 8.69 -10.71 -4.98
N ALA A 118 8.39 -11.96 -5.33
CA ALA A 118 9.40 -12.98 -5.61
C ALA A 118 10.16 -12.77 -6.94
N GLU A 119 9.61 -11.96 -7.85
CA GLU A 119 10.23 -11.59 -9.12
C GLU A 119 11.11 -10.33 -9.02
N LEU A 120 11.00 -9.57 -7.92
CA LEU A 120 11.91 -8.47 -7.61
C LEU A 120 13.26 -9.09 -7.19
N LYS A 121 14.26 -8.99 -8.08
CA LYS A 121 15.64 -9.42 -7.86
C LYS A 121 16.55 -8.20 -7.82
#